data_AF-A0A1I3PNR5-F1
#
_entry.id   AF-A0A1I3PNR5-F1
#
_cell.length_a   1.000
_cell.length_b   1.000
_cell.length_c   1.000
_cell.angle_alpha   90.00
_cell.angle_beta   90.00
_cell.angle_gamma   90.00
#
_symmetry.space_group_name_H-M   'P 1'
#
loop_
_entity.id
_entity.type
_entity.pdbx_description
1 polymer ?
#
loop_
_entity_poly.entity_id
_entity_poly.type
_entity_poly.pdbx_seq_one_letter_code
_entity_poly.pdbx_strand_id
1 'polypeptide(L)'
;MNTTQSSLDDQEIQAIVKAMQNGASISDVANMSEEVLEGLYSLGYNLYTSGNFSDAEIIFQSLCLYKHSEVRFWMGLAGCRQANGNLQGAVDAYSMAGVASGLSDPSPFLYAANCYIKMGDKENAVGALKGLLTMGEESNAAHAQCRDKAKELLKMLESKA
;
A
#
# COMPACT_ATOMS: atom_id res chain seq x y z
N MET A 1 25.73 -25.80 -19.38
CA MET A 1 25.26 -24.47 -18.94
C MET A 1 23.96 -24.71 -18.19
N ASN A 2 24.00 -24.82 -16.87
CA ASN A 2 22.81 -25.02 -16.05
C ASN A 2 22.41 -23.67 -15.47
N THR A 3 21.26 -23.16 -15.91
CA THR A 3 20.57 -22.02 -15.32
C THR A 3 19.93 -22.50 -14.02
N THR A 4 20.61 -22.28 -12.90
CA THR A 4 19.99 -22.40 -11.57
C THR A 4 19.03 -21.23 -11.43
N GLN A 5 17.74 -21.52 -11.56
CA GLN A 5 16.67 -20.66 -11.10
C GLN A 5 16.89 -20.44 -9.60
N SER A 6 17.38 -19.26 -9.24
CA SER A 6 17.39 -18.81 -7.85
C SER A 6 15.95 -18.42 -7.51
N SER A 7 15.31 -19.27 -6.72
CA SER A 7 14.07 -18.96 -6.02
C SER A 7 14.40 -19.20 -4.56
N LEU A 8 14.27 -18.16 -3.73
CA LEU A 8 14.47 -18.27 -2.29
C LEU A 8 13.64 -19.42 -1.75
N ASP A 9 14.27 -20.29 -0.98
CA ASP A 9 13.56 -21.41 -0.38
C ASP A 9 12.72 -20.95 0.83
N ASP A 10 11.73 -21.75 1.22
CA ASP A 10 10.83 -21.41 2.32
C ASP A 10 11.58 -21.21 3.65
N GLN A 11 12.76 -21.81 3.83
CA GLN A 11 13.55 -21.68 5.05
C GLN A 11 14.24 -20.32 5.14
N GLU A 12 14.78 -19.83 4.02
CA GLU A 12 15.37 -18.50 3.90
C GLU A 12 14.32 -17.40 4.16
N ILE A 13 13.12 -17.56 3.58
CA ILE A 13 11.99 -16.64 3.82
C ILE A 13 11.62 -16.62 5.31
N GLN A 14 11.49 -17.78 5.95
CA GLN A 14 11.14 -17.87 7.37
C GLN A 14 12.22 -17.26 8.28
N ALA A 15 13.49 -17.42 7.95
CA ALA A 15 14.59 -16.81 8.70
C ALA A 15 14.52 -15.28 8.63
N ILE A 16 14.24 -14.73 7.45
CA ILE A 16 14.06 -13.29 7.24
C ILE A 16 12.85 -12.77 8.02
N VAL A 17 11.70 -13.44 7.94
CA VAL A 17 10.50 -13.07 8.71
C VAL A 17 10.78 -13.05 10.21
N LYS A 18 11.46 -14.07 10.72
CA LYS A 18 11.83 -14.16 12.13
C LYS A 18 12.82 -13.06 12.54
N ALA A 19 13.75 -12.68 11.68
CA ALA A 19 14.66 -11.56 11.94
C ALA A 19 13.89 -10.22 12.01
N MET A 20 12.95 -9.99 11.10
CA MET A 20 12.08 -8.80 11.10
C MET A 20 11.22 -8.73 12.37
N GLN A 21 10.62 -9.84 12.79
CA GLN A 21 9.81 -9.92 14.01
C GLN A 21 10.60 -9.67 15.30
N ASN A 22 11.89 -10.01 15.33
CA ASN A 22 12.75 -9.84 16.50
C ASN A 22 13.50 -8.50 16.53
N GLY A 23 13.17 -7.56 15.63
CA GLY A 23 13.77 -6.23 15.61
C GLY A 23 15.24 -6.23 15.21
N ALA A 24 15.64 -7.15 14.31
CA ALA A 24 16.97 -7.10 13.70
C ALA A 24 17.24 -5.69 13.14
N SER A 25 18.47 -5.20 13.32
CA SER A 25 18.78 -3.83 12.91
C SER A 25 18.68 -3.71 11.40
N ILE A 26 18.21 -2.57 10.90
CA ILE A 26 18.16 -2.27 9.44
C ILE A 26 19.54 -2.53 8.81
N SER A 27 20.64 -2.36 9.55
CA SER A 27 22.02 -2.67 9.17
C SER A 27 22.32 -4.16 8.94
N ASP A 28 21.71 -5.09 9.68
CA ASP A 28 21.95 -6.54 9.52
C ASP A 28 21.22 -7.14 8.32
N VAL A 29 20.19 -6.41 7.85
CA VAL A 29 19.33 -6.79 6.72
C VAL A 29 19.54 -5.84 5.51
N ALA A 30 20.46 -4.88 5.63
CA ALA A 30 20.67 -3.76 4.70
C ALA A 30 21.06 -4.14 3.25
N ASN A 31 21.35 -5.41 2.98
CA ASN A 31 21.73 -5.91 1.66
C ASN A 31 20.73 -6.95 1.11
N MET A 32 19.43 -6.77 1.35
CA MET A 32 18.42 -7.53 0.62
C MET A 32 18.51 -7.22 -0.87
N SER A 33 18.76 -8.25 -1.69
CA SER A 33 18.69 -8.10 -3.14
C SER A 33 17.26 -7.81 -3.58
N GLU A 34 17.10 -7.23 -4.77
CA GLU A 34 15.77 -7.04 -5.38
C GLU A 34 14.99 -8.35 -5.47
N GLU A 35 15.66 -9.48 -5.66
CA GLU A 35 15.06 -10.82 -5.66
C GLU A 35 14.40 -11.16 -4.31
N VAL A 36 15.04 -10.80 -3.20
CA VAL A 36 14.47 -11.00 -1.86
C VAL A 36 13.29 -10.08 -1.62
N LEU A 37 13.37 -8.81 -2.05
CA LEU A 37 12.24 -7.88 -1.93
C LEU A 37 11.02 -8.38 -2.72
N GLU A 38 11.21 -8.89 -3.93
CA GLU A 38 10.12 -9.45 -4.74
C GLU A 38 9.58 -10.77 -4.16
N GLY A 39 10.44 -11.60 -3.56
CA GLY A 39 10.02 -12.80 -2.82
C GLY A 39 9.13 -12.47 -1.62
N LEU A 40 9.55 -11.49 -0.81
CA LEU A 40 8.75 -10.98 0.31
C LEU A 40 7.46 -10.31 -0.16
N TYR A 41 7.49 -9.54 -1.25
CA TYR A 41 6.28 -8.96 -1.83
C TYR A 41 5.27 -10.04 -2.24
N SER A 42 5.76 -11.10 -2.90
CA SER A 42 4.94 -12.25 -3.29
C SER A 42 4.33 -12.95 -2.07
N LEU A 43 5.11 -13.16 -1.01
CA LEU A 43 4.62 -13.70 0.26
C LEU A 43 3.53 -12.80 0.88
N GLY A 44 3.79 -11.50 0.99
CA GLY A 44 2.85 -10.53 1.55
C GLY A 44 1.53 -10.50 0.77
N TYR A 45 1.61 -10.57 -0.56
CA TYR A 45 0.44 -10.65 -1.44
C TYR A 45 -0.35 -11.96 -1.25
N ASN A 46 0.33 -13.10 -1.11
CA ASN A 46 -0.33 -14.39 -0.85
C ASN A 46 -1.02 -14.41 0.53
N LEU A 47 -0.38 -13.84 1.55
CA LEU A 47 -0.98 -13.68 2.87
C LEU A 47 -2.21 -12.75 2.82
N TYR A 48 -2.12 -11.63 2.09
CA TYR A 48 -3.24 -10.71 1.91
C TYR A 48 -4.43 -11.39 1.20
N THR A 49 -4.19 -12.09 0.10
CA THR A 49 -5.25 -12.73 -0.69
C THR A 49 -5.89 -13.93 0.02
N SER A 50 -5.17 -14.58 0.93
CA SER A 50 -5.72 -15.63 1.82
C SER A 50 -6.46 -15.07 3.05
N GLY A 51 -6.52 -13.74 3.20
CA GLY A 51 -7.19 -13.07 4.31
C GLY A 51 -6.36 -12.95 5.58
N ASN A 52 -5.10 -13.37 5.56
CA ASN A 52 -4.17 -13.21 6.67
C ASN A 52 -3.52 -11.82 6.64
N PHE A 53 -4.34 -10.81 6.93
CA PHE A 53 -3.95 -9.41 6.83
C PHE A 53 -2.93 -8.97 7.90
N SER A 54 -2.94 -9.58 9.09
CA SER A 54 -1.99 -9.25 10.16
C SER A 54 -0.56 -9.65 9.82
N ASP A 55 -0.36 -10.87 9.28
CA ASP A 55 0.98 -11.29 8.87
C ASP A 55 1.42 -10.55 7.60
N ALA A 56 0.51 -10.32 6.65
CA ALA A 56 0.78 -9.52 5.46
C ALA A 56 1.22 -8.08 5.83
N GLU A 57 0.59 -7.47 6.83
CA GLU A 57 0.96 -6.14 7.32
C GLU A 57 2.41 -6.06 7.77
N ILE A 58 2.90 -7.07 8.53
CA ILE A 58 4.30 -7.12 9.01
C ILE A 58 5.28 -7.17 7.82
N ILE A 59 4.96 -7.97 6.80
CA ILE A 59 5.79 -8.10 5.60
C ILE A 59 5.84 -6.77 4.83
N PHE A 60 4.68 -6.17 4.54
CA PHE A 60 4.64 -4.90 3.80
C PHE A 60 5.24 -3.74 4.59
N GLN A 61 5.04 -3.69 5.91
CA GLN A 61 5.68 -2.68 6.76
C GLN A 61 7.20 -2.76 6.64
N SER A 62 7.74 -3.98 6.66
CA SER A 62 9.17 -4.20 6.50
C SER A 62 9.65 -3.77 5.12
N LEU A 63 8.96 -4.18 4.05
CA LEU A 63 9.25 -3.76 2.68
C LEU A 63 9.28 -2.23 2.51
N CYS A 64 8.34 -1.51 3.12
CA CYS A 64 8.32 -0.04 3.13
C CYS A 64 9.54 0.59 3.82
N LEU A 65 10.08 -0.05 4.88
CA LEU A 65 11.30 0.41 5.54
C LEU A 65 12.54 0.24 4.65
N TYR A 66 12.60 -0.85 3.87
CA TYR A 66 13.73 -1.11 2.97
C TYR A 66 13.69 -0.27 1.69
N LYS A 67 12.51 -0.12 1.07
CA LYS A 67 12.36 0.58 -0.21
C LYS A 67 11.12 1.48 -0.19
N HIS A 68 11.25 2.61 0.50
CA HIS A 68 10.17 3.58 0.65
C HIS A 68 9.72 4.25 -0.67
N SER A 69 10.49 4.13 -1.76
CA SER A 69 10.14 4.65 -3.08
C SER A 69 9.24 3.70 -3.88
N GLU A 70 9.05 2.46 -3.43
CA GLU A 70 8.21 1.48 -4.13
C GLU A 70 6.74 1.63 -3.72
N VAL A 71 5.92 2.10 -4.66
CA VAL A 71 4.49 2.36 -4.45
C VAL A 71 3.73 1.08 -4.08
N ARG A 72 4.09 -0.06 -4.67
CA ARG A 72 3.41 -1.35 -4.43
C ARG A 72 3.47 -1.76 -2.96
N PHE A 73 4.56 -1.43 -2.26
CA PHE A 73 4.76 -1.82 -0.87
C PHE A 73 3.85 -1.03 0.06
N TRP A 74 3.76 0.29 -0.16
CA TRP A 74 2.85 1.15 0.59
C TRP A 74 1.39 0.81 0.33
N MET A 75 1.03 0.48 -0.92
CA MET A 75 -0.31 0.04 -1.27
C MET A 75 -0.69 -1.27 -0.57
N GLY A 76 0.23 -2.23 -0.51
CA GLY A 76 0.05 -3.48 0.24
C GLY A 76 -0.15 -3.23 1.73
N LEU A 77 0.70 -2.40 2.34
CA LEU A 77 0.59 -2.02 3.76
C LEU A 77 -0.76 -1.36 4.06
N ALA A 78 -1.16 -0.40 3.23
CA ALA A 78 -2.42 0.32 3.39
C ALA A 78 -3.63 -0.60 3.25
N GLY A 79 -3.62 -1.51 2.27
CA GLY A 79 -4.67 -2.51 2.08
C GLY A 79 -4.82 -3.44 3.28
N CYS A 80 -3.70 -3.93 3.84
CA CYS A 80 -3.73 -4.78 5.04
C CYS A 80 -4.35 -4.06 6.23
N ARG A 81 -3.92 -2.82 6.49
CA ARG A 81 -4.46 -1.98 7.57
C ARG A 81 -5.93 -1.68 7.39
N GLN A 82 -6.35 -1.37 6.17
CA GLN A 82 -7.75 -1.13 5.83
C GLN A 82 -8.60 -2.37 6.11
N ALA A 83 -8.11 -3.56 5.72
CA ALA A 83 -8.79 -4.84 5.94
C ALA A 83 -8.86 -5.21 7.44
N ASN A 84 -7.81 -4.88 8.22
CA ASN A 84 -7.78 -5.02 9.67
C ASN A 84 -8.63 -3.99 10.43
N GLY A 85 -9.26 -3.03 9.73
CA GLY A 85 -10.04 -1.96 10.36
C GLY A 85 -9.19 -0.83 10.98
N ASN A 86 -7.86 -0.87 10.84
CA ASN A 86 -6.98 0.24 11.19
C ASN A 86 -7.04 1.33 10.10
N LEU A 87 -8.19 2.03 10.05
CA LEU A 87 -8.50 2.97 8.98
C LEU A 87 -7.56 4.18 8.95
N GLN A 88 -7.17 4.71 10.12
CA GLN A 88 -6.21 5.82 10.17
C GLN A 88 -4.82 5.39 9.68
N GLY A 89 -4.32 4.23 10.14
CA GLY A 89 -3.03 3.72 9.67
C GLY A 89 -3.04 3.36 8.18
N ALA A 90 -4.20 3.01 7.62
CA ALA A 90 -4.37 2.80 6.19
C ALA A 90 -4.29 4.12 5.40
N VAL A 91 -4.95 5.18 5.89
CA VAL A 91 -4.83 6.53 5.32
C VAL A 91 -3.37 6.96 5.26
N ASP A 92 -2.64 6.84 6.38
CA ASP A 92 -1.23 7.24 6.45
C ASP A 92 -0.38 6.49 5.40
N ALA A 93 -0.60 5.19 5.25
CA ALA A 93 0.10 4.37 4.26
C ALA A 93 -0.30 4.69 2.81
N TYR A 94 -1.58 4.98 2.53
CA TYR A 94 -2.01 5.45 1.21
C TYR A 94 -1.42 6.82 0.85
N SER A 95 -1.31 7.73 1.81
CA SER A 95 -0.62 9.01 1.62
C SER A 95 0.85 8.80 1.25
N MET A 96 1.54 7.87 1.91
CA MET A 96 2.92 7.51 1.56
C MET A 96 3.04 6.88 0.17
N ALA A 97 2.07 6.06 -0.26
CA ALA A 97 2.03 5.54 -1.63
C ALA A 97 1.93 6.66 -2.68
N GLY A 98 1.07 7.67 -2.42
CA GLY A 98 0.97 8.85 -3.27
C GLY A 98 2.27 9.63 -3.34
N VAL A 99 2.94 9.86 -2.20
CA VAL A 99 4.26 10.53 -2.16
C VAL A 99 5.31 9.73 -2.93
N ALA A 100 5.35 8.40 -2.77
CA ALA A 100 6.28 7.52 -3.47
C ALA A 100 6.10 7.57 -5.00
N SER A 101 4.87 7.77 -5.49
CA SER A 101 4.58 7.98 -6.92
C SER A 101 4.92 9.39 -7.44
N GLY A 102 5.42 10.28 -6.58
CA GLY A 102 5.60 11.70 -6.93
C GLY A 102 4.27 12.43 -7.16
N LEU A 103 3.21 12.02 -6.46
CA LEU A 103 1.84 12.55 -6.59
C LEU A 103 1.26 12.42 -8.01
N SER A 104 1.76 11.46 -8.80
CA SER A 104 1.30 11.21 -10.17
C SER A 104 0.12 10.24 -10.24
N ASP A 105 -0.02 9.32 -9.29
CA ASP A 105 -1.12 8.35 -9.24
C ASP A 105 -2.25 8.84 -8.31
N PRO A 106 -3.47 9.06 -8.82
CA PRO A 106 -4.62 9.44 -8.00
C PRO A 106 -5.18 8.29 -7.15
N SER A 107 -4.87 7.03 -7.48
CA SER A 107 -5.51 5.84 -6.90
C SER A 107 -5.37 5.74 -5.37
N PRO A 108 -4.19 5.99 -4.75
CA PRO A 108 -4.04 5.92 -3.30
C PRO A 108 -4.99 6.88 -2.56
N PHE A 109 -5.20 8.09 -3.10
CA PHE A 109 -6.07 9.10 -2.50
C PHE A 109 -7.55 8.70 -2.54
N LEU A 110 -7.97 7.90 -3.54
CA LEU A 110 -9.33 7.38 -3.59
C LEU A 110 -9.56 6.37 -2.44
N TYR A 111 -8.59 5.52 -2.18
CA TYR A 111 -8.66 4.56 -1.08
C TYR A 111 -8.58 5.25 0.29
N ALA A 112 -7.73 6.27 0.44
CA ALA A 112 -7.69 7.11 1.65
C ALA A 112 -9.04 7.80 1.90
N ALA A 113 -9.66 8.38 0.86
CA ALA A 113 -10.99 8.97 0.98
C ALA A 113 -12.04 7.95 1.45
N ASN A 114 -12.03 6.73 0.91
CA ASN A 114 -12.93 5.66 1.38
C ASN A 114 -12.70 5.30 2.85
N CYS A 115 -11.45 5.35 3.33
CA CYS A 115 -11.16 5.13 4.75
C CYS A 115 -11.73 6.26 5.61
N TYR A 116 -11.56 7.52 5.22
CA TYR A 116 -12.18 8.67 5.90
C TYR A 116 -13.71 8.56 5.95
N ILE A 117 -14.36 8.18 4.83
CA ILE A 117 -15.81 7.96 4.79
C ILE A 117 -16.24 6.89 5.79
N LYS A 118 -15.51 5.76 5.86
CA LYS A 118 -15.79 4.69 6.83
C LYS A 118 -15.61 5.13 8.28
N MET A 119 -14.69 6.06 8.55
CA MET A 119 -14.49 6.67 9.88
C MET A 119 -15.57 7.71 10.21
N GLY A 120 -16.41 8.12 9.25
CA GLY A 120 -17.35 9.23 9.42
C GLY A 120 -16.68 10.61 9.31
N ASP A 121 -15.40 10.66 8.93
CA ASP A 121 -14.63 11.89 8.78
C ASP A 121 -14.89 12.51 7.40
N LYS A 122 -16.02 13.21 7.30
CA LYS A 122 -16.48 13.84 6.07
C LYS A 122 -15.53 14.93 5.57
N GLU A 123 -14.95 15.71 6.46
CA GLU A 123 -14.10 16.84 6.09
C GLU A 123 -12.84 16.37 5.36
N ASN A 124 -12.12 15.41 5.95
CA ASN A 124 -10.93 14.85 5.33
C ASN A 124 -11.24 14.01 4.10
N ALA A 125 -12.38 13.31 4.06
CA ALA A 125 -12.84 12.62 2.86
C ALA A 125 -13.01 13.60 1.68
N VAL A 126 -13.68 14.72 1.89
CA VAL A 126 -13.86 15.76 0.86
C VAL A 126 -12.53 16.36 0.43
N GLY A 127 -11.64 16.64 1.38
CA GLY A 127 -10.29 17.15 1.11
C GLY A 127 -9.48 16.19 0.21
N ALA A 128 -9.44 14.91 0.55
CA ALA A 128 -8.75 13.88 -0.22
C ALA A 128 -9.32 13.73 -1.64
N LEU A 129 -10.65 13.73 -1.79
CA LEU A 129 -11.30 13.63 -3.09
C LEU A 129 -11.04 14.85 -3.98
N LYS A 130 -11.05 16.06 -3.40
CA LYS A 130 -10.71 17.28 -4.14
C LYS A 130 -9.25 17.30 -4.58
N GLY A 131 -8.33 16.89 -3.72
CA GLY A 131 -6.91 16.75 -4.05
C GLY A 131 -6.68 15.73 -5.17
N LEU A 132 -7.37 14.58 -5.12
CA LEU A 132 -7.30 13.56 -6.17
C LEU A 132 -7.66 14.11 -7.56
N LEU A 133 -8.65 15.01 -7.66
CA LEU A 133 -9.08 15.57 -8.94
C LEU A 133 -8.01 16.43 -9.63
N THR A 134 -6.99 16.88 -8.90
CA THR A 134 -5.85 17.64 -9.46
C THR A 134 -4.67 16.75 -9.84
N MET A 135 -4.83 15.42 -9.76
CA MET A 135 -3.77 14.43 -9.97
C MET A 135 -4.05 13.53 -11.17
N GLY A 136 -2.99 12.87 -11.66
CA GLY A 136 -3.05 11.88 -12.72
C GLY A 136 -3.17 12.46 -14.13
N GLU A 137 -2.61 11.73 -15.09
CA GLU A 137 -2.73 12.04 -16.51
C GLU A 137 -4.17 11.91 -17.04
N GLU A 138 -4.57 12.78 -17.96
CA GLU A 138 -5.90 12.73 -18.59
C GLU A 138 -6.06 11.57 -19.56
N SER A 139 -4.98 11.23 -20.28
CA SER A 139 -4.92 10.12 -21.24
C SER A 139 -4.96 8.73 -20.58
N ASN A 140 -4.66 8.64 -19.29
CA ASN A 140 -4.68 7.38 -18.56
C ASN A 140 -6.12 7.03 -18.12
N ALA A 141 -6.66 5.96 -18.71
CA ALA A 141 -8.02 5.51 -18.46
C ALA A 141 -8.28 5.13 -16.99
N ALA A 142 -7.30 4.55 -16.29
CA ALA A 142 -7.45 4.21 -14.87
C ALA A 142 -7.51 5.46 -13.99
N HIS A 143 -6.74 6.49 -14.32
CA HIS A 143 -6.79 7.78 -13.64
C HIS A 143 -8.11 8.50 -13.89
N ALA A 144 -8.62 8.47 -15.13
CA ALA A 144 -9.93 9.00 -15.47
C ALA A 144 -11.04 8.33 -14.64
N GLN A 145 -11.01 6.99 -14.54
CA GLN A 145 -11.97 6.25 -13.72
C GLN A 145 -11.88 6.62 -12.23
N CYS A 146 -10.67 6.85 -11.69
CA CYS A 146 -10.51 7.31 -10.32
C CYS A 146 -11.14 8.69 -10.10
N ARG A 147 -10.94 9.63 -11.03
CA ARG A 147 -11.55 10.97 -10.95
C ARG A 147 -13.06 10.91 -11.04
N ASP A 148 -13.63 10.05 -11.88
CA ASP A 148 -15.08 9.93 -12.01
C ASP A 148 -15.72 9.36 -10.74
N LYS A 149 -15.13 8.31 -10.15
CA LYS A 149 -15.53 7.81 -8.83
C LYS A 149 -15.43 8.90 -7.75
N ALA A 150 -14.37 9.71 -7.79
CA ALA A 150 -14.20 10.78 -6.82
C ALA A 150 -15.29 11.87 -6.92
N LYS A 151 -15.70 12.25 -8.15
CA LYS A 151 -16.82 13.18 -8.38
C LYS A 151 -18.15 12.62 -7.85
N GLU A 152 -18.41 11.34 -8.08
CA GLU A 152 -19.61 10.67 -7.57
C GLU A 152 -19.66 10.67 -6.04
N LEU A 153 -18.54 10.30 -5.39
CA LEU A 153 -18.42 10.31 -3.93
C LEU A 153 -18.60 11.73 -3.36
N LEU A 154 -17.98 12.75 -3.97
CA LEU A 154 -18.16 14.15 -3.55
C LEU A 154 -19.63 14.57 -3.58
N LYS A 155 -20.32 14.30 -4.69
CA LYS A 155 -21.75 14.61 -4.82
C LYS A 155 -22.60 13.93 -3.74
N MET A 156 -22.28 12.69 -3.39
CA MET A 156 -22.98 11.97 -2.31
C MET A 156 -22.69 12.52 -0.92
N LEU A 157 -21.47 12.99 -0.66
CA LEU A 157 -21.10 13.59 0.62
C LEU A 157 -21.74 14.97 0.77
N GLU A 158 -21.78 15.77 -0.29
CA GLU A 158 -22.36 17.11 -0.29
C GLU A 158 -23.89 17.10 -0.19
N SER A 159 -24.58 16.09 -0.75
CA SER A 159 -26.04 15.96 -0.66
C SER A 159 -26.56 15.46 0.69
N LYS A 160 -25.67 14.95 1.55
CA LYS A 160 -25.98 14.51 2.93
C LYS A 160 -25.58 15.56 3.99
N ALA A 161 -25.33 16.81 3.59
CA ALA A 161 -25.19 17.97 4.49
C ALA A 161 -26.56 18.65 4.66
#